data_AF-A0A929ERJ8-F1
#
_entry.id   AF-A0A929ERJ8-F1
#
_cell.length_a   1.000
_cell.length_b   1.000
_cell.length_c   1.000
_cell.angle_alpha   90.00
_cell.angle_beta   90.00
_cell.angle_gamma   90.00
#
_symmetry.space_group_name_H-M   'P 1'
#
loop_
_entity.id
_entity.type
_entity.pdbx_description
1 polymer ?
#
loop_
_entity_poly.entity_id
_entity_poly.type
_entity_poly.pdbx_seq_one_letter_code
_entity_poly.pdbx_strand_id
1 'polypeptide(L)'
;MILDEIMASKRAELAGVKEKLSLAKLEERLIGLPSVKDFPGALKGKAINIIAEVKKASPSKGIIREDFDPVSIALDYESNGAAAISILTEE
;
A
#
# COMPACT_ATOMS: atom_id res chain seq x y z
N MET A 1 -0.06 -12.69 19.87
CA MET A 1 1.08 -11.88 19.37
C MET A 1 0.50 -10.73 18.57
N ILE A 2 1.23 -9.64 18.36
CA ILE A 2 0.70 -8.48 17.63
C ILE A 2 0.23 -8.82 16.20
N LEU A 3 0.87 -9.80 15.56
CA LEU A 3 0.43 -10.32 14.26
C LEU A 3 -0.94 -11.02 14.33
N ASP A 4 -1.22 -11.78 15.40
CA ASP A 4 -2.51 -12.47 15.56
C ASP A 4 -3.65 -11.45 15.71
N GLU A 5 -3.39 -10.36 16.43
CA GLU A 5 -4.34 -9.25 16.61
C GLU A 5 -4.62 -8.54 15.29
N ILE A 6 -3.58 -8.24 14.50
CA ILE A 6 -3.71 -7.68 13.15
C ILE A 6 -4.54 -8.61 12.26
N MET A 7 -4.25 -9.92 12.28
CA MET A 7 -4.96 -10.91 11.48
C MET A 7 -6.43 -11.05 11.90
N ALA A 8 -6.72 -11.00 13.20
CA ALA A 8 -8.10 -11.06 13.72
C ALA A 8 -8.89 -9.81 13.29
N SER A 9 -8.30 -8.62 13.44
CA SER A 9 -8.90 -7.36 13.01
C SER A 9 -9.18 -7.35 11.50
N LYS A 10 -8.20 -7.75 10.68
CA LYS A 10 -8.35 -7.75 9.22
C LYS A 10 -9.41 -8.73 8.73
N ARG A 11 -9.61 -9.87 9.42
CA ARG A 11 -10.69 -10.82 9.10
C ARG A 11 -12.07 -10.21 9.36
N ALA A 12 -12.23 -9.50 10.48
CA ALA A 12 -13.49 -8.83 10.81
C ALA A 12 -13.79 -7.68 9.82
N GLU A 13 -12.79 -6.86 9.51
CA GLU A 13 -12.89 -5.80 8.51
C GLU A 13 -13.27 -6.38 7.14
N LEU A 14 -12.56 -7.42 6.68
CA LEU A 14 -12.82 -8.05 5.39
C LEU A 14 -14.24 -8.62 5.28
N ALA A 15 -14.79 -9.18 6.37
CA ALA A 15 -16.16 -9.65 6.38
C ALA A 15 -17.15 -8.50 6.11
N GLY A 16 -16.99 -7.36 6.79
CA GLY A 16 -17.81 -6.18 6.56
C GLY A 16 -17.62 -5.54 5.17
N VAL A 17 -16.41 -5.57 4.60
CA VAL A 17 -16.16 -5.10 3.23
C VAL A 17 -16.86 -5.98 2.21
N LYS A 18 -16.81 -7.31 2.38
CA LYS A 18 -17.44 -8.28 1.47
C LYS A 18 -18.97 -8.18 1.45
N GLU A 19 -19.58 -7.76 2.55
CA GLU A 19 -21.03 -7.47 2.59
C GLU A 19 -21.40 -6.24 1.75
N LYS A 20 -20.54 -5.22 1.73
CA LYS A 20 -20.77 -3.95 0.99
C LYS A 20 -20.38 -4.03 -0.48
N LEU A 21 -19.33 -4.78 -0.79
CA LEU A 21 -18.77 -4.93 -2.14
C LEU A 21 -18.50 -6.41 -2.43
N SER A 22 -19.33 -7.00 -3.28
CA SER A 22 -19.13 -8.37 -3.74
C SER A 22 -17.91 -8.46 -4.66
N LEU A 23 -17.33 -9.66 -4.74
CA LEU A 23 -16.20 -9.93 -5.64
C LEU A 23 -16.55 -9.61 -7.10
N ALA A 24 -17.74 -10.00 -7.57
CA ALA A 24 -18.19 -9.71 -8.93
C ALA A 24 -18.24 -8.20 -9.22
N LYS A 25 -18.75 -7.39 -8.28
CA LYS A 25 -18.74 -5.93 -8.42
C LYS A 25 -17.32 -5.34 -8.39
N LEU A 26 -16.41 -5.96 -7.64
CA LEU A 26 -15.01 -5.56 -7.65
C LEU A 26 -14.37 -5.88 -9.01
N GLU A 27 -14.62 -7.06 -9.58
CA GLU A 27 -14.15 -7.46 -10.92
C GLU A 27 -14.69 -6.52 -12.01
N GLU A 28 -15.98 -6.16 -11.94
CA GLU A 28 -16.60 -5.17 -12.83
C GLU A 28 -15.89 -3.81 -12.78
N ARG A 29 -15.48 -3.35 -11.59
CA ARG A 29 -14.72 -2.09 -11.44
C ARG A 29 -13.33 -2.13 -12.06
N LEU A 30 -12.76 -3.31 -12.27
CA LEU A 30 -11.46 -3.45 -12.94
C LEU A 30 -11.58 -3.28 -14.46
N ILE A 31 -12.78 -3.43 -15.02
CA ILE A 31 -13.02 -3.28 -16.46
C ILE A 31 -12.74 -1.83 -16.87
N GLY A 32 -11.82 -1.65 -17.82
CA GLY A 32 -11.46 -0.34 -18.37
C GLY A 32 -10.43 0.43 -17.57
N LEU A 33 -9.90 -0.12 -16.46
CA LEU A 33 -8.74 0.47 -15.79
C LEU A 33 -7.47 0.35 -16.66
N PRO A 34 -6.52 1.30 -16.53
CA PRO A 34 -5.22 1.19 -17.19
C PRO A 34 -4.50 -0.11 -16.83
N SER A 35 -3.59 -0.56 -17.71
CA SER A 35 -2.72 -1.70 -17.40
C SER A 35 -1.86 -1.39 -16.18
N VAL A 36 -1.65 -2.40 -15.35
CA VAL A 36 -0.78 -2.30 -14.18
C VAL A 36 0.67 -1.98 -14.58
N LYS A 37 1.39 -1.25 -13.71
CA LYS A 37 2.83 -1.02 -13.87
C LYS A 37 3.60 -2.34 -13.64
N ASP A 38 4.70 -2.55 -14.37
CA ASP A 38 5.57 -3.73 -14.21
C ASP A 38 6.46 -3.58 -12.96
N PHE A 39 5.90 -3.89 -11.78
CA PHE A 39 6.63 -3.82 -10.51
C PHE A 39 7.87 -4.74 -10.49
N PRO A 40 7.81 -6.03 -10.91
CA PRO A 40 9.00 -6.86 -11.04
C PRO A 40 10.04 -6.26 -12.00
N GLY A 41 9.60 -5.66 -13.11
CA GLY A 41 10.46 -4.97 -14.07
C GLY A 41 11.20 -3.78 -13.47
N ALA A 42 10.51 -2.96 -12.68
CA ALA A 42 11.08 -1.80 -12.00
C ALA A 42 12.20 -2.16 -11.02
N LEU A 43 12.20 -3.39 -10.51
CA LEU A 43 13.20 -3.90 -9.56
C LEU A 43 14.32 -4.71 -10.23
N LYS A 44 14.34 -4.82 -11.57
CA LYS A 44 15.45 -5.47 -12.30
C LYS A 44 16.62 -4.50 -12.49
N GLY A 45 17.79 -5.05 -12.81
CA GLY A 45 19.01 -4.29 -13.10
C GLY A 45 20.14 -4.56 -12.11
N LYS A 46 21.28 -3.88 -12.33
CA LYS A 46 22.49 -4.00 -11.47
C LYS A 46 22.63 -2.86 -10.47
N ALA A 47 21.79 -1.83 -10.57
CA ALA A 47 21.76 -0.72 -9.63
C ALA A 47 21.00 -1.09 -8.36
N ILE A 48 21.17 -0.29 -7.30
CA ILE A 48 20.36 -0.39 -6.09
C ILE A 48 18.95 0.10 -6.42
N ASN A 49 17.95 -0.76 -6.21
CA ASN A 49 16.54 -0.43 -6.41
C ASN A 49 15.88 -0.23 -5.05
N ILE A 50 15.29 0.96 -4.84
CA ILE A 50 14.63 1.32 -3.58
C ILE A 50 13.12 1.17 -3.74
N ILE A 51 12.50 0.40 -2.85
CA ILE A 51 11.06 0.46 -2.60
C ILE A 51 10.88 1.43 -1.43
N ALA A 52 10.35 2.61 -1.69
CA ALA A 52 10.16 3.64 -0.67
C ALA A 52 8.76 3.50 -0.04
N GLU A 53 8.69 3.41 1.30
CA GLU A 53 7.44 3.18 2.02
C GLU A 53 6.84 4.49 2.55
N VAL A 54 5.60 4.78 2.16
CA VAL A 54 4.78 5.87 2.68
C VAL A 54 4.02 5.37 3.90
N LYS A 55 4.44 5.80 5.09
CA LYS A 55 3.91 5.30 6.37
C LYS A 55 3.81 6.37 7.44
N LYS A 56 2.62 6.48 8.04
CA LYS A 56 2.33 7.46 9.11
C LYS A 56 2.83 7.01 10.48
N ALA A 57 2.60 5.75 10.84
CA ALA A 57 2.88 5.21 12.17
C ALA A 57 3.27 3.72 12.12
N SER A 58 3.84 3.20 13.21
CA SER A 58 3.99 1.76 13.42
C SER A 58 3.65 1.38 14.86
N PRO A 59 3.21 0.14 15.12
CA PRO A 59 2.96 -0.31 16.50
C PRO A 59 4.20 -0.24 17.41
N SER A 60 5.39 -0.40 16.82
CA SER A 60 6.66 -0.38 17.54
C SER A 60 7.23 1.02 17.79
N LYS A 61 6.87 2.02 16.98
CA LYS A 61 7.46 3.36 17.05
C LYS A 61 6.43 4.48 17.24
N GLY A 62 5.14 4.18 17.29
CA GLY A 62 4.08 5.18 17.33
C GLY A 62 4.05 5.99 16.03
N ILE A 63 3.73 7.29 16.13
CA ILE A 63 3.70 8.19 14.98
C ILE A 63 5.13 8.43 14.49
N ILE A 64 5.36 8.13 13.21
CA ILE A 64 6.65 8.34 12.53
C ILE A 64 6.67 9.74 11.89
N ARG A 65 5.52 10.19 11.38
CA ARG A 65 5.37 11.49 10.74
C ARG A 65 4.00 12.08 11.08
N GLU A 66 4.01 13.17 11.85
CA GLU A 66 2.80 13.91 12.25
C GLU A 66 2.15 14.61 11.05
N ASP A 67 2.96 15.36 10.27
CA ASP A 67 2.53 16.02 9.04
C ASP A 67 2.61 15.06 7.85
N PHE A 68 1.52 14.31 7.67
CA PHE A 68 1.43 13.19 6.73
C PHE A 68 0.56 13.51 5.53
N ASP A 69 1.20 13.95 4.45
CA ASP A 69 0.61 14.00 3.10
C ASP A 69 1.16 12.85 2.25
N PRO A 70 0.40 11.76 2.06
CA PRO A 70 0.88 10.59 1.34
C PRO A 70 1.14 10.87 -0.15
N VAL A 71 0.45 11.84 -0.76
CA VAL A 71 0.62 12.17 -2.18
C VAL A 71 1.94 12.91 -2.37
N SER A 72 2.18 13.95 -1.58
CA SER A 72 3.44 14.69 -1.64
C SER A 72 4.65 13.80 -1.35
N ILE A 73 4.56 12.92 -0.34
CA ILE A 73 5.63 11.97 -0.01
C ILE A 73 5.91 11.00 -1.16
N ALA A 74 4.86 10.47 -1.81
CA ALA A 74 5.04 9.55 -2.93
C ALA A 74 5.69 10.23 -4.15
N LEU A 75 5.30 11.47 -4.45
CA LEU A 75 5.91 12.28 -5.52
C LEU A 75 7.37 12.63 -5.22
N ASP A 76 7.70 12.94 -3.97
CA ASP A 76 9.07 13.16 -3.51
C ASP A 76 9.91 11.89 -3.71
N TYR A 77 9.39 10.71 -3.36
CA TYR A 77 10.10 9.45 -3.59
C TYR A 77 10.31 9.14 -5.07
N GLU A 78 9.29 9.35 -5.91
CA GLU A 78 9.40 9.15 -7.37
C GLU A 78 10.45 10.09 -7.97
N SER A 79 10.42 11.38 -7.62
CA SER A 79 11.39 12.37 -8.13
C SER A 79 12.82 12.14 -7.66
N ASN A 80 13.02 11.45 -6.54
CA ASN A 80 14.33 11.07 -6.00
C ASN A 80 14.78 9.66 -6.44
N GLY A 81 14.09 9.03 -7.40
CA GLY A 81 14.54 7.79 -8.03
C GLY A 81 14.13 6.51 -7.29
N ALA A 82 13.08 6.54 -6.47
CA ALA A 82 12.48 5.31 -5.97
C ALA A 82 12.02 4.43 -7.14
N ALA A 83 12.38 3.15 -7.12
CA ALA A 83 11.98 2.19 -8.14
C ALA A 83 10.50 1.79 -8.00
N ALA A 84 9.99 1.78 -6.76
CA ALA A 84 8.59 1.57 -6.48
C ALA A 84 8.19 2.21 -5.14
N ILE A 85 6.88 2.36 -4.94
CA ILE A 85 6.31 2.92 -3.71
C ILE A 85 5.50 1.83 -3.01
N SER A 86 5.77 1.62 -1.72
CA SER A 86 4.92 0.86 -0.80
C SER A 86 4.03 1.86 -0.06
N ILE A 87 2.72 1.63 -0.02
CA ILE A 87 1.77 2.51 0.68
C ILE A 87 1.00 1.64 1.67
N LEU A 88 1.10 1.96 2.96
CA LEU A 88 0.25 1.30 3.94
C LEU A 88 -1.19 1.79 3.81
N THR A 89 -2.13 0.85 3.84
CA THR A 89 -3.57 1.10 3.68
C THR A 89 -4.36 0.68 4.92
N GLU A 90 -3.66 0.13 5.90
CA GLU A 90 -4.16 -0.17 7.24
C GLU A 90 -4.40 1.14 8.01
N GLU A 91 -5.53 1.18 8.74
CA GLU A 91 -5.90 2.25 9.68
C GLU A 91 -5.27 2.06 11.07
#